data_AF-A0A8T4D3B8-F1
#
_entry.id   AF-A0A8T4D3B8-F1
#
_cell.length_a   1.000
_cell.length_b   1.000
_cell.length_c   1.000
_cell.angle_alpha   90.00
_cell.angle_beta   90.00
_cell.angle_gamma   90.00
#
_symmetry.space_group_name_H-M   'P 1'
#
loop_
_entity.id
_entity.type
_entity.pdbx_description
1 polymer ?
#
loop_
_entity_poly.entity_id
_entity_poly.type
_entity_poly.pdbx_seq_one_letter_code
_entity_poly.pdbx_strand_id
1 'polypeptide(L)'
;MSRMNEVWFYKGVHKVKVVTESEGYWIVEALEEFEDDADGEKVTVKVGEQRIVPSDKVHKRKYLPSPIKEHAYELQMEKKLKRLVAEEEKQCEEE
;
A
#
# COMPACT_ATOMS: atom_id res chain seq x y z
N MET A 1 20.37 -2.28 7.65
CA MET A 1 19.50 -2.61 6.50
C MET A 1 18.66 -1.39 6.19
N SER A 2 19.03 -0.63 5.15
CA SER A 2 18.36 0.62 4.78
C SER A 2 16.95 0.37 4.23
N ARG A 3 15.91 0.59 5.05
CA ARG A 3 14.50 0.73 4.62
C ARG A 3 14.25 2.09 3.93
N MET A 4 15.15 2.54 3.06
CA MET A 4 15.26 3.94 2.63
C MET A 4 14.07 4.48 1.82
N ASN A 5 13.14 3.64 1.37
CA ASN A 5 12.01 4.04 0.51
C ASN A 5 10.63 3.59 1.01
N GLU A 6 10.49 3.08 2.24
CA GLU A 6 9.18 2.68 2.74
C GLU A 6 8.41 3.91 3.23
N VAL A 7 7.23 4.16 2.66
CA VAL A 7 6.35 5.29 3.05
C VAL A 7 5.52 4.88 4.26
N TRP A 8 5.60 5.68 5.32
CA TRP A 8 4.82 5.54 6.53
C TRP A 8 3.83 6.69 6.68
N PHE A 9 2.91 6.55 7.62
CA PHE A 9 1.84 7.52 7.85
C PHE A 9 1.83 7.95 9.31
N TYR A 10 2.08 9.23 9.54
CA TYR A 10 1.94 9.87 10.84
C TYR A 10 0.47 10.23 11.09
N LYS A 11 -0.05 9.88 12.27
CA LYS A 11 -1.48 9.96 12.64
C LYS A 11 -2.42 9.26 11.62
N GLY A 12 -1.89 8.35 10.81
CA GLY A 12 -2.63 7.63 9.77
C GLY A 12 -2.96 8.45 8.51
N VAL A 13 -2.61 9.74 8.45
CA VAL A 13 -2.99 10.64 7.35
C VAL A 13 -1.75 11.16 6.61
N HIS A 14 -0.75 11.63 7.34
CA HIS A 14 0.37 12.39 6.78
C HIS A 14 1.52 11.49 6.36
N LYS A 15 1.98 11.61 5.12
CA LYS A 15 3.09 10.80 4.61
C LYS A 15 4.41 11.23 5.24
N VAL A 16 5.10 10.25 5.80
CA VAL A 16 6.41 10.43 6.42
C VAL A 16 7.35 9.28 6.07
N LYS A 17 8.64 9.54 6.18
CA LYS A 17 9.70 8.54 6.05
C LYS A 17 10.36 8.35 7.40
N VAL A 18 10.51 7.11 7.86
CA VAL A 18 11.20 6.82 9.11
C VAL A 18 12.72 6.88 8.86
N VAL A 19 13.41 7.76 9.57
CA VAL A 19 14.87 7.94 9.51
C VAL A 19 15.55 7.08 10.56
N THR A 20 15.03 7.11 11.80
CA THR A 20 15.59 6.39 12.95
C THR A 20 14.47 5.75 13.77
N GLU A 21 14.64 4.49 14.12
CA GLU A 21 13.75 3.72 14.99
C GLU A 21 14.42 3.57 16.38
N SER A 22 13.73 4.01 17.44
CA SER A 22 14.11 3.77 18.84
C SER A 22 12.92 3.20 19.62
N GLU A 23 13.15 2.72 20.84
CA GLU A 23 12.07 2.26 21.72
C GLU A 23 11.22 3.47 22.17
N GLY A 24 9.96 3.50 21.72
CA GLY A 24 8.96 4.52 22.07
C GLY A 24 8.89 5.72 21.13
N TYR A 25 10.02 6.24 20.64
CA TYR A 25 10.06 7.44 19.79
C TYR A 25 10.86 7.23 18.51
N TRP A 26 10.33 7.67 17.38
CA TRP A 26 10.95 7.56 16.07
C TRP A 26 11.22 8.94 15.48
N ILE A 27 12.31 9.04 14.72
CA ILE A 27 12.60 10.24 13.92
C ILE A 27 11.99 10.02 12.54
N VAL A 28 11.06 10.90 12.17
CA VAL A 28 10.39 10.86 10.87
C VAL A 28 10.65 12.13 10.09
N GLU A 29 10.81 11.99 8.79
CA GLU A 29 10.96 13.08 7.82
C GLU A 29 9.63 13.26 7.06
N ALA A 30 9.11 14.48 7.01
CA ALA A 30 7.87 14.79 6.33
C ALA A 30 8.04 14.70 4.80
N LEU A 31 7.18 13.94 4.13
CA LEU A 31 7.17 13.84 2.67
C LEU A 31 6.14 14.77 2.01
N GLU A 32 5.27 15.38 2.80
CA GLU A 32 4.29 16.37 2.39
C GLU A 32 4.14 17.43 3.49
N GLU A 33 3.64 18.61 3.15
CA GLU A 33 3.37 19.65 4.14
C GLU A 33 2.08 19.33 4.88
N PHE A 34 2.10 19.48 6.21
CA PHE A 34 0.90 19.28 7.03
C PHE A 34 0.93 20.13 8.31
N GLU A 35 -0.27 20.33 8.88
CA GLU A 35 -0.42 20.93 10.20
C GLU A 35 -0.44 19.84 11.27
N ASP A 36 0.28 20.06 12.36
CA ASP A 36 0.31 19.16 13.50
C ASP A 36 0.11 19.94 14.79
N ASP A 37 -0.85 19.52 15.61
CA ASP A 37 -1.00 20.00 16.98
C ASP A 37 0.04 19.32 17.87
N ALA A 38 1.07 20.07 18.25
CA ALA A 38 2.05 19.69 19.25
C ALA A 38 1.87 20.58 20.49
N ASP A 39 1.62 19.96 21.64
CA ASP A 39 1.45 20.65 22.93
C ASP A 39 0.37 21.76 22.93
N GLY A 40 -0.65 21.63 22.06
CA GLY A 40 -1.76 22.58 21.95
C GLY A 40 -1.51 23.75 21.00
N GLU A 41 -0.34 23.80 20.35
CA GLU A 41 -0.03 24.76 19.29
C GLU A 41 -0.05 24.10 17.91
N LYS A 42 -0.65 24.79 16.94
CA LYS A 42 -0.63 24.36 15.54
C LYS A 42 0.71 24.69 14.92
N VAL A 43 1.47 23.65 14.59
CA VAL A 43 2.76 23.76 13.93
C VAL A 43 2.62 23.29 12.48
N THR A 44 3.02 24.13 11.53
CA THR A 44 3.11 23.74 10.12
C THR A 44 4.45 23.06 9.87
N VAL A 45 4.41 21.78 9.49
CA VAL A 45 5.59 20.98 9.15
C VAL A 45 5.81 21.05 7.65
N LYS A 46 7.03 21.40 7.24
CA LYS A 46 7.41 21.50 5.83
C LYS A 46 7.95 20.18 5.29
N VAL A 47 7.95 20.03 3.97
CA VAL A 47 8.59 18.87 3.32
C VAL A 47 10.08 18.80 3.66
N GLY A 48 10.57 17.62 4.03
CA GLY A 48 11.97 17.37 4.41
C GLY A 48 12.30 17.72 5.86
N GLU A 49 11.35 18.28 6.61
CA GLU A 49 11.54 18.57 8.03
C GLU A 49 11.50 17.27 8.86
N GLN A 50 12.42 17.15 9.82
CA GLN A 50 12.51 15.98 10.69
C GLN A 50 11.89 16.25 12.05
N ARG A 51 11.08 15.31 12.54
CA ARG A 51 10.44 15.39 13.85
C ARG A 51 10.57 14.10 14.63
N ILE A 52 10.71 14.23 15.95
CA ILE A 52 10.63 13.12 16.88
C ILE A 52 9.15 12.91 17.21
N VAL A 53 8.63 11.72 16.88
CA VAL A 53 7.23 11.36 17.11
C VAL A 53 7.13 10.06 17.90
N PRO A 54 6.10 9.91 18.74
CA PRO A 54 5.79 8.63 19.36
C PRO A 54 5.55 7.53 18.32
N SER A 55 6.14 6.34 18.53
CA SER A 55 6.08 5.22 17.57
C SER A 55 4.67 4.67 17.36
N ASP A 56 3.79 4.82 18.35
CA ASP A 56 2.37 4.45 18.30
C ASP A 56 1.57 5.29 17.31
N LYS A 57 2.03 6.50 16.97
CA LYS A 57 1.36 7.39 16.00
C LYS A 57 1.84 7.18 14.56
N VAL A 58 2.82 6.30 14.33
CA VAL A 58 3.39 6.04 13.02
C VAL A 58 2.95 4.67 12.53
N HIS A 59 2.30 4.63 11.37
CA HIS A 59 1.68 3.43 10.85
C HIS A 59 2.15 3.11 9.43
N LYS A 60 2.36 1.83 9.15
CA LYS A 60 2.48 1.37 7.77
C LYS A 60 1.12 1.40 7.10
N ARG A 61 1.10 1.73 5.81
CA ARG A 61 -0.10 1.60 4.98
C ARG A 61 -0.50 0.13 4.92
N LYS A 62 -1.61 -0.22 5.59
CA LYS A 62 -2.26 -1.51 5.40
C LYS A 62 -3.15 -1.38 4.17
N TYR A 63 -2.86 -2.16 3.15
CA TYR A 63 -3.78 -2.33 2.04
C TYR A 63 -4.81 -3.39 2.43
N LEU A 64 -6.08 -3.14 2.14
CA LEU A 64 -7.04 -4.24 2.12
C LEU A 64 -6.57 -5.26 1.08
N PRO A 65 -6.74 -6.56 1.34
CA PRO A 65 -6.48 -7.56 0.31
C PRO A 65 -7.29 -7.21 -0.94
N SER A 66 -6.76 -7.57 -2.10
CA SER A 66 -7.48 -7.38 -3.36
C SER A 66 -8.86 -8.04 -3.26
N PRO A 67 -9.91 -7.40 -3.82
CA PRO A 67 -11.24 -8.00 -3.85
C PRO A 67 -11.17 -9.42 -4.40
N ILE A 68 -11.88 -10.34 -3.76
CA ILE A 68 -12.04 -11.69 -4.28
C ILE A 68 -12.75 -11.56 -5.64
N LYS A 69 -12.19 -12.17 -6.69
CA LYS A 69 -12.84 -12.18 -8.00
C LYS A 69 -14.11 -13.02 -7.89
N GLU A 70 -15.26 -12.36 -7.93
CA GLU A 70 -16.54 -13.02 -8.07
C GLU A 70 -16.56 -13.86 -9.36
N HIS A 71 -17.25 -15.00 -9.32
CA HIS A 71 -17.42 -15.89 -10.47
C HIS A 71 -16.14 -16.45 -11.10
N ALA A 72 -15.07 -16.60 -10.31
CA ALA A 72 -13.81 -17.17 -10.80
C ALA A 72 -13.98 -18.58 -11.38
N TYR A 73 -14.90 -19.37 -10.83
CA TYR A 73 -15.21 -20.72 -11.30
C TYR A 73 -15.87 -20.71 -12.68
N GLU A 74 -16.90 -19.87 -12.85
CA GLU A 74 -17.66 -19.72 -14.09
C GLU A 74 -16.73 -19.24 -15.22
N LEU A 75 -15.87 -18.26 -14.95
CA LEU A 75 -14.86 -17.80 -15.92
C LEU A 75 -13.88 -18.91 -16.32
N GLN A 76 -13.49 -19.79 -15.38
CA GLN A 76 -12.63 -20.94 -15.69
C GLN A 76 -13.37 -21.97 -16.55
N MET A 77 -14.63 -22.22 -16.26
CA MET A 77 -15.48 -23.14 -17.04
C MET A 77 -15.69 -22.64 -18.46
N GLU A 78 -16.00 -21.36 -18.65
CA GLU A 78 -16.14 -20.75 -19.98
C GLU A 78 -14.84 -20.86 -20.78
N LYS A 79 -13.70 -20.60 -20.16
CA LYS A 79 -12.39 -20.75 -20.82
C LYS A 79 -12.11 -22.18 -21.22
N LYS A 80 -12.45 -23.14 -20.35
CA LYS A 80 -12.29 -24.56 -20.64
C LYS A 80 -13.17 -24.99 -21.82
N LEU A 81 -14.45 -24.56 -21.82
CA LEU A 81 -15.39 -24.83 -22.90
C LEU A 81 -14.86 -24.30 -24.24
N LYS A 82 -14.43 -23.03 -24.28
CA LYS A 82 -13.89 -22.41 -25.50
C LYS A 82 -12.67 -23.14 -26.05
N ARG A 83 -11.81 -23.68 -25.18
CA ARG A 83 -10.65 -24.48 -25.61
C ARG A 83 -11.08 -25.79 -26.27
N LEU A 84 -12.04 -26.50 -25.67
CA LEU A 84 -12.54 -27.75 -26.24
C LEU A 84 -13.16 -27.54 -27.62
N VAL A 85 -13.99 -26.49 -27.77
CA VAL A 85 -14.59 -26.15 -29.07
C VAL A 85 -13.51 -25.82 -30.10
N ALA A 86 -12.52 -24.99 -29.74
CA ALA A 86 -11.44 -24.64 -30.66
C ALA A 86 -10.54 -25.84 -31.05
N GLU A 87 -10.39 -26.84 -30.17
CA GLU A 87 -9.68 -28.07 -30.48
C GLU A 87 -10.49 -28.97 -31.44
N GLU A 88 -11.80 -29.11 -31.23
CA GLU A 88 -12.68 -29.81 -32.17
C GLU A 88 -12.73 -29.14 -33.55
N GLU A 89 -12.89 -27.81 -33.60
CA GLU A 89 -12.93 -27.06 -34.86
C GLU A 89 -11.64 -27.25 -35.66
N LYS A 90 -10.48 -27.22 -35.01
CA LYS A 90 -9.19 -27.50 -35.67
C LYS A 90 -9.08 -28.93 -36.17
N GLN A 91 -9.55 -29.91 -35.40
CA GLN A 91 -9.53 -31.32 -35.83
C GLN A 91 -10.43 -31.53 -37.06
N CYS A 92 -11.59 -30.88 -37.11
CA CYS A 92 -12.50 -30.93 -38.25
C CYS A 92 -12.00 -30.16 -39.50
N GLU A 93 -11.12 -29.17 -39.33
CA GLU A 93 -10.50 -28.45 -40.45
C GLU A 93 -9.26 -29.16 -41.02
N GLU A 94 -8.65 -30.07 -40.26
CA GLU A 94 -7.45 -30.84 -40.66
C GLU A 94 -7.78 -32.24 -41.27
N GLU A 95 -9.05 -32.69 -41.21
CA GLU A 95 -9.59 -33.87 -41.92
C GLU A 95 -10.22 -33.52 -43.28
#